data_AF-A0A7V8D9Q9-F1
#
_entry.id   AF-A0A7V8D9Q9-F1
#
_cell.length_a   1.000
_cell.length_b   1.000
_cell.length_c   1.000
_cell.angle_alpha   90.00
_cell.angle_beta   90.00
_cell.angle_gamma   90.00
#
_symmetry.space_group_name_H-M   'P 1'
#
loop_
_entity.id
_entity.type
_entity.pdbx_description
1 polymer ?
#
loop_
_entity_poly.entity_id
_entity_poly.type
_entity_poly.pdbx_seq_one_letter_code
_entity_poly.pdbx_strand_id
1 'polypeptide(L)'
;MKDCRSGDGSGVAGSAKENSDRIAVLPSDQGLASDPALATIEVTIPAVMQLSSWPNSGGIPTNAPQNLAGDGSLSVAWRTKMGAGAGKSQALVSKPIIADGKIYTMDSHLTVHASAQATGRRAWSRSVSG
;
A
#
# COMPACT_ATOMS: atom_id res chain seq x y z
N MET A 1 13.86 29.53 -17.25
CA MET A 1 12.93 30.29 -18.11
C MET A 1 12.51 29.37 -19.24
N LYS A 2 11.20 29.31 -19.50
CA LYS A 2 10.51 28.77 -20.67
C LYS A 2 10.10 27.29 -20.64
N ASP A 3 8.80 27.18 -20.42
CA ASP A 3 7.92 26.10 -20.78
C ASP A 3 7.41 26.30 -22.22
N CYS A 4 6.99 25.17 -22.80
CA CYS A 4 5.82 24.95 -23.67
C CYS A 4 5.76 25.51 -25.11
N ARG A 5 5.76 24.57 -26.09
CA ARG A 5 4.64 24.36 -27.03
C ARG A 5 4.77 22.98 -27.69
N SER A 6 3.91 22.01 -27.34
CA SER A 6 2.74 21.53 -28.10
C SER A 6 3.02 21.17 -29.56
N GLY A 7 2.92 19.88 -29.85
CA GLY A 7 2.62 19.30 -31.16
C GLY A 7 2.30 17.80 -30.98
N ASP A 8 1.02 17.42 -30.90
CA ASP A 8 0.21 16.85 -31.98
C ASP A 8 0.78 15.56 -32.59
N GLY A 9 0.09 14.44 -32.28
CA GLY A 9 0.51 13.11 -32.68
C GLY A 9 0.24 12.81 -34.15
N SER A 10 1.10 11.98 -34.74
CA SER A 10 0.74 10.90 -35.67
C SER A 10 2.01 10.31 -36.33
N GLY A 11 2.22 8.99 -36.18
CA GLY A 11 3.18 8.18 -36.94
C GLY A 11 4.65 8.42 -36.58
N VAL A 12 5.55 7.45 -36.46
CA VAL A 12 5.63 6.08 -36.98
C VAL A 12 6.35 5.28 -35.90
N ALA A 13 5.90 4.05 -35.63
CA ALA A 13 6.61 3.13 -34.77
C ALA A 13 8.02 2.93 -35.34
N GLY A 14 9.00 3.65 -34.77
CA GLY A 14 10.40 3.41 -35.01
C GLY A 14 10.70 2.01 -34.54
N SER A 15 11.00 1.12 -35.49
CA SER A 15 11.48 -0.23 -35.24
C SER A 15 12.60 -0.18 -34.20
N ALA A 16 12.26 -0.52 -32.96
CA ALA A 16 13.25 -0.95 -32.00
C ALA A 16 13.82 -2.25 -32.57
N LYS A 17 15.14 -2.31 -32.72
CA LYS A 17 15.84 -3.53 -33.15
C LYS A 17 15.53 -4.63 -32.13
N GLU A 18 14.59 -5.49 -32.47
CA GLU A 18 14.32 -6.71 -31.73
C GLU A 18 15.60 -7.56 -31.78
N ASN A 19 16.10 -7.94 -30.61
CA ASN A 19 17.21 -8.87 -30.54
C ASN A 19 16.71 -10.24 -31.01
N SER A 20 17.11 -10.63 -32.23
CA SER A 20 16.71 -11.84 -32.95
C SER A 20 16.95 -13.15 -32.20
N ASP A 21 17.73 -13.13 -31.11
CA ASP A 21 18.09 -14.30 -30.31
C ASP A 21 17.18 -14.50 -29.08
N ARG A 22 16.13 -13.69 -28.89
CA ARG A 22 15.18 -13.88 -27.79
C ARG A 22 14.07 -14.85 -28.18
N ILE A 23 13.97 -15.95 -27.44
CA ILE A 23 12.86 -16.91 -27.53
C ILE A 23 11.91 -16.67 -26.34
N ALA A 24 10.61 -16.58 -26.60
CA ALA A 24 9.61 -16.51 -25.55
C ALA A 24 9.54 -17.86 -24.81
N VAL A 25 9.78 -17.85 -23.50
CA VAL A 25 9.69 -19.05 -22.64
C VAL A 25 8.25 -19.28 -22.17
N LEU A 26 7.45 -18.22 -22.08
CA LEU A 26 6.03 -18.30 -21.78
C LEU A 26 5.21 -18.07 -23.06
N PRO A 27 4.21 -18.92 -23.35
CA PRO A 27 3.32 -18.68 -24.47
C PRO A 27 2.56 -17.36 -24.24
N SER A 28 2.39 -16.58 -25.32
CA SER A 28 1.57 -15.37 -25.30
C SER A 28 0.13 -15.68 -24.88
N ASP A 29 -0.48 -14.76 -24.16
CA ASP A 29 -1.77 -14.92 -23.47
C ASP A 29 -2.79 -15.75 -24.26
N GLN A 30 -3.08 -16.95 -23.74
CA GLN A 30 -4.30 -17.67 -24.08
C GLN A 30 -5.47 -16.81 -23.59
N GLY A 31 -6.40 -16.48 -24.47
CA GLY A 31 -7.56 -15.67 -24.11
C GLY A 31 -8.31 -16.30 -22.93
N LEU A 32 -8.45 -15.54 -21.84
CA LEU A 32 -9.21 -15.98 -20.66
C LEU A 32 -10.68 -16.15 -21.06
N ALA A 33 -11.21 -17.37 -20.94
CA ALA A 33 -12.63 -17.67 -21.13
C ALA A 33 -13.28 -17.98 -19.77
N SER A 34 -14.52 -17.51 -19.58
CA SER A 34 -15.32 -17.87 -18.40
C SER A 34 -15.63 -19.36 -18.43
N ASP A 35 -15.43 -20.05 -17.30
CA ASP A 35 -15.81 -21.45 -17.14
C ASP A 35 -17.31 -21.56 -16.85
N PRO A 36 -18.13 -22.12 -17.75
CA PRO A 36 -19.57 -22.27 -17.54
C PRO A 36 -19.91 -23.15 -16.32
N ALA A 37 -19.00 -24.03 -15.89
CA ALA A 37 -19.20 -24.87 -14.71
C ALA A 37 -19.21 -24.05 -13.40
N LEU A 38 -18.57 -22.88 -13.38
CA LEU A 38 -18.54 -21.99 -12.22
C LEU A 38 -19.74 -21.02 -12.18
N ALA A 39 -20.52 -20.93 -13.26
CA ALA A 39 -21.60 -19.94 -13.39
C ALA A 39 -22.74 -20.12 -12.37
N THR A 40 -22.90 -21.33 -11.84
CA THR A 40 -23.96 -21.66 -10.86
C THR A 40 -23.44 -21.82 -9.44
N ILE A 41 -22.14 -21.62 -9.20
CA ILE A 41 -21.57 -21.72 -7.85
C ILE A 41 -21.85 -20.42 -7.10
N GLU A 42 -22.62 -20.53 -6.02
CA GLU A 42 -22.92 -19.40 -5.15
C GLU A 42 -21.68 -19.00 -4.33
N VAL A 43 -21.30 -17.73 -4.41
CA VAL A 43 -20.18 -17.18 -3.63
C VAL A 43 -20.69 -16.76 -2.27
N THR A 44 -20.24 -17.45 -1.22
CA THR A 44 -20.53 -17.06 0.17
C THR A 44 -19.39 -16.20 0.72
N ILE A 45 -19.73 -15.01 1.23
CA ILE A 45 -18.77 -14.14 1.91
C ILE A 45 -18.84 -14.43 3.42
N PRO A 46 -17.70 -14.72 4.10
CA PRO A 46 -17.66 -14.89 5.55
C PRO A 46 -18.19 -13.67 6.30
N ALA A 47 -18.64 -13.85 7.55
CA ALA A 47 -19.08 -12.75 8.39
C ALA A 47 -18.00 -11.65 8.55
N VAL A 48 -18.44 -10.40 8.68
CA VAL A 48 -17.55 -9.26 8.92
C VAL A 48 -16.89 -9.35 10.30
N MET A 49 -15.65 -8.89 10.40
CA MET A 49 -14.85 -8.89 11.63
C MET A 49 -14.31 -7.50 11.95
N GLN A 50 -14.33 -7.13 13.24
CA GLN A 50 -13.68 -5.92 13.73
C GLN A 50 -12.19 -6.18 13.99
N LEU A 51 -11.32 -5.27 13.55
CA LEU A 51 -9.87 -5.36 13.80
C LEU A 51 -9.41 -4.15 14.62
N SER A 52 -9.24 -4.36 15.93
CA SER A 52 -8.80 -3.31 16.86
C SER A 52 -7.28 -3.14 16.92
N SER A 53 -6.51 -4.14 16.47
CA SER A 53 -5.05 -4.11 16.44
C SER A 53 -4.50 -4.56 15.09
N TRP A 54 -3.39 -3.95 14.69
CA TRP A 54 -2.64 -4.25 13.49
C TRP A 54 -1.16 -4.33 13.90
N PRO A 55 -0.73 -5.39 14.60
CA PRO A 55 0.63 -5.45 15.18
C PRO A 55 1.74 -5.73 14.16
N ASN A 56 1.42 -6.21 12.95
CA ASN A 56 2.40 -6.59 11.94
C ASN A 56 2.23 -5.80 10.66
N SER A 57 3.28 -5.67 9.83
CA SER A 57 3.17 -4.98 8.53
C SER A 57 2.07 -5.53 7.60
N GLY A 58 1.65 -6.79 7.76
CA GLY A 58 0.53 -7.41 7.03
C GLY A 58 -0.77 -7.54 7.83
N GLY A 59 -0.96 -6.76 8.90
CA GLY A 59 -2.16 -6.80 9.73
C GLY A 59 -1.94 -7.72 10.93
N ILE A 60 -2.25 -8.98 10.71
CA ILE A 60 -2.17 -10.06 11.70
C ILE A 60 -1.03 -11.03 11.32
N PRO A 61 -0.62 -11.96 12.21
CA PRO A 61 0.51 -12.86 11.94
C PRO A 61 0.40 -13.69 10.66
N THR A 62 -0.81 -13.96 10.15
CA THR A 62 -1.04 -14.69 8.90
C THR A 62 -0.82 -13.85 7.64
N ASN A 63 -0.58 -12.54 7.76
CA ASN A 63 -0.57 -11.55 6.66
C ASN A 63 -1.86 -11.54 5.81
N ALA A 64 -2.96 -12.05 6.35
CA ALA A 64 -4.24 -12.17 5.65
C ALA A 64 -5.39 -11.69 6.55
N PRO A 65 -5.56 -10.36 6.74
CA PRO A 65 -6.78 -9.82 7.32
C PRO A 65 -7.97 -10.26 6.45
N GLN A 66 -9.00 -10.79 7.09
CA GLN A 66 -10.16 -11.40 6.44
C GLN A 66 -11.21 -10.33 6.05
N ASN A 67 -12.50 -10.69 6.01
CA ASN A 67 -13.59 -9.75 5.77
C ASN A 67 -13.71 -8.72 6.92
N LEU A 68 -12.98 -7.60 6.83
CA LEU A 68 -12.98 -6.56 7.85
C LEU A 68 -14.19 -5.65 7.70
N ALA A 69 -14.75 -5.25 8.85
CA ALA A 69 -15.79 -4.23 8.88
C ALA A 69 -15.22 -2.86 8.49
N GLY A 70 -15.97 -2.13 7.66
CA GLY A 70 -15.69 -0.74 7.30
C GLY A 70 -16.98 0.07 7.38
N ASP A 71 -16.88 1.30 7.87
CA ASP A 71 -17.94 2.29 7.78
C ASP A 71 -17.99 2.86 6.34
N GLY A 72 -19.16 2.84 5.71
CA GLY A 72 -19.28 3.12 4.28
C GLY A 72 -18.78 4.52 3.87
N SER A 73 -19.01 5.54 4.70
CA SER A 73 -18.54 6.90 4.46
C SER A 73 -17.28 7.20 5.25
N LEU A 74 -16.12 7.24 4.59
CA LEU A 74 -14.85 7.59 5.20
C LEU A 74 -14.66 9.11 5.24
N SER A 75 -14.28 9.64 6.40
CA SER A 75 -13.84 11.02 6.58
C SER A 75 -12.55 11.08 7.38
N VAL A 76 -11.83 12.20 7.31
CA VAL A 76 -10.58 12.36 8.07
C VAL A 76 -10.90 12.48 9.55
N ALA A 77 -10.60 11.45 10.33
CA ALA A 77 -10.78 11.47 11.79
C ALA A 77 -9.86 12.50 12.47
N TRP A 78 -8.59 12.56 12.07
CA TRP A 78 -7.61 13.54 12.55
C TRP A 78 -6.36 13.55 11.66
N ARG A 79 -5.52 14.59 11.82
CA ARG A 79 -4.18 14.67 11.23
C ARG A 79 -3.16 15.05 12.30
N THR A 80 -2.00 14.40 12.29
CA THR A 80 -0.90 14.71 13.21
C THR A 80 0.43 14.44 12.51
N LYS A 81 1.49 15.16 12.90
CA LYS A 81 2.85 14.92 12.38
C LYS A 81 3.53 13.84 13.21
N MET A 82 4.06 12.81 12.54
CA MET A 82 4.70 11.64 13.17
C MET A 82 6.23 11.62 13.00
N GLY A 83 6.85 12.79 12.94
CA GLY A 83 8.31 12.93 12.78
C GLY A 83 8.75 13.35 11.38
N ALA A 84 10.00 13.08 11.06
CA ALA A 84 10.62 13.40 9.78
C ALA A 84 10.17 12.45 8.65
N GLY A 85 9.92 13.02 7.46
CA GLY A 85 9.62 12.26 6.24
C GLY A 85 10.88 11.78 5.52
N ALA A 86 10.71 11.05 4.41
CA ALA A 86 11.83 10.66 3.56
C ALA A 86 12.56 11.86 2.93
N GLY A 87 13.85 11.71 2.65
CA GLY A 87 14.72 12.68 2.00
C GLY A 87 15.74 12.00 1.08
N LYS A 88 16.65 12.80 0.49
CA LYS A 88 17.64 12.31 -0.51
C LYS A 88 18.57 11.21 0.03
N SER A 89 18.93 11.29 1.30
CA SER A 89 19.87 10.38 1.97
C SER A 89 19.22 9.50 3.05
N GLN A 90 17.92 9.64 3.26
CA GLN A 90 17.19 8.97 4.34
C GLN A 90 15.84 8.47 3.82
N ALA A 91 15.66 7.15 3.75
CA ALA A 91 14.41 6.55 3.29
C ALA A 91 13.45 6.34 4.47
N LEU A 92 12.15 6.58 4.23
CA LEU A 92 11.08 6.21 5.15
C LEU A 92 10.42 4.92 4.65
N VAL A 93 10.85 3.77 5.19
CA VAL A 93 10.41 2.43 4.75
C VAL A 93 9.58 1.68 5.80
N SER A 94 9.53 2.22 7.01
CA SER A 94 8.76 1.69 8.15
C SER A 94 7.25 1.81 7.89
N LYS A 95 6.53 0.70 8.00
CA LYS A 95 5.08 0.68 8.00
C LYS A 95 4.55 0.94 9.42
N PRO A 96 3.45 1.71 9.58
CA PRO A 96 2.81 1.88 10.87
C PRO A 96 2.25 0.56 11.40
N ILE A 97 2.21 0.41 12.72
CA ILE A 97 1.47 -0.67 13.41
C ILE A 97 0.53 -0.08 14.46
N ILE A 98 -0.53 -0.82 14.81
CA ILE A 98 -1.50 -0.44 15.85
C ILE A 98 -1.53 -1.53 16.91
N ALA A 99 -1.28 -1.17 18.17
CA ALA A 99 -1.41 -2.06 19.31
C ALA A 99 -1.80 -1.25 20.56
N ASP A 100 -2.58 -1.86 21.46
CA ASP A 100 -2.95 -1.28 22.76
C ASP A 100 -3.53 0.15 22.66
N GLY A 101 -4.38 0.39 21.65
CA GLY A 101 -5.00 1.70 21.40
C GLY A 101 -4.03 2.79 20.96
N LYS A 102 -2.83 2.42 20.51
CA LYS A 102 -1.80 3.33 20.02
C LYS A 102 -1.36 2.97 18.61
N ILE A 103 -1.04 4.01 17.86
CA ILE A 103 -0.36 3.92 16.56
C ILE A 103 1.12 4.14 16.81
N TYR A 104 1.93 3.22 16.33
CA TYR A 104 3.38 3.29 16.37
C TYR A 104 3.92 3.52 14.97
N THR A 105 4.80 4.51 14.85
CA THR A 105 5.53 4.82 13.61
C THR A 105 7.01 5.01 13.91
N MET A 106 7.85 4.78 12.92
CA MET A 106 9.26 5.18 12.97
C MET A 106 9.51 6.18 11.87
N ASP A 107 10.15 7.30 12.18
CA ASP A 107 10.48 8.35 11.23
C ASP A 107 11.84 8.10 10.55
N SER A 108 12.20 8.93 9.56
CA SER A 108 13.45 8.78 8.79
C SER A 108 14.73 9.02 9.60
N HIS A 109 14.61 9.58 10.80
CA HIS A 109 15.72 9.82 11.72
C HIS A 109 15.87 8.70 12.77
N LEU A 110 15.22 7.55 12.55
CA LEU A 110 15.20 6.43 13.50
C LEU A 110 14.57 6.82 14.85
N THR A 111 13.56 7.69 14.85
CA THR A 111 12.76 7.99 16.03
C THR A 111 11.44 7.22 15.99
N VAL A 112 11.16 6.45 17.05
CA VAL A 112 9.87 5.80 17.26
C VAL A 112 8.90 6.79 17.90
N HIS A 113 7.70 6.91 17.36
CA HIS A 113 6.61 7.71 17.89
C HIS A 113 5.44 6.80 18.27
N ALA A 114 4.83 7.09 19.42
CA ALA A 114 3.57 6.48 19.83
C ALA A 114 2.49 7.55 19.98
N SER A 115 1.34 7.35 19.33
CA SER A 115 0.21 8.29 19.35
C SER A 115 -1.08 7.56 19.66
N ALA A 116 -1.99 8.19 20.40
CA ALA A 116 -3.29 7.61 20.69
C ALA A 116 -4.09 7.41 19.39
N GLN A 117 -4.61 6.19 19.17
CA GLN A 117 -5.38 5.86 17.95
C GLN A 117 -6.61 6.75 17.78
N ALA A 118 -7.32 7.02 18.87
CA ALA A 118 -8.58 7.79 18.83
C ALA A 118 -8.39 9.27 18.47
N THR A 119 -7.25 9.88 18.81
CA THR A 119 -7.07 11.34 18.74
C THR A 119 -5.85 11.80 17.95
N GLY A 120 -4.93 10.89 17.62
CA GLY A 120 -3.64 11.24 17.02
C GLY A 120 -2.69 11.99 17.97
N ARG A 121 -3.04 12.16 19.25
CA ARG A 121 -2.20 12.85 20.22
C ARG A 121 -0.98 12.00 20.56
N ARG A 122 0.22 12.56 20.38
CA ARG A 122 1.47 11.89 20.72
C ARG A 122 1.53 11.61 22.23
N ALA A 123 1.75 10.35 22.57
CA ALA A 123 1.99 9.89 23.93
C ALA A 123 3.48 10.00 24.29
N TRP A 124 4.36 9.53 23.40
CA TRP A 124 5.81 9.62 23.58
C TRP A 124 6.54 9.53 22.24
N SER A 125 7.84 9.84 22.27
CA SER A 125 8.77 9.51 21.20
C SER A 125 10.13 9.12 21.77
N ARG A 126 10.85 8.24 21.09
CA ARG A 126 12.16 7.76 21.52
C ARG A 126 13.06 7.56 20.30
N SER A 127 14.23 8.20 20.31
CA SER A 127 15.27 7.89 19.32
C SER A 127 15.86 6.51 19.60
N VAL A 128 16.10 5.74 18.55
CA VAL A 128 16.86 4.49 18.60
C VAL A 128 18.18 4.57 17.82
N SER A 129 18.56 5.76 17.35
CA SER A 129 19.92 6.04 16.91
C SER A 129 20.87 5.94 18.12
N GLY A 130 21.88 5.07 18.03
CA GLY A 130 22.94 4.97 19.04
C GLY A 130 23.87 6.17 19.09
#